data_AF-A0A7U9WTT3-F1
#
_entry.id   AF-A0A7U9WTT3-F1
#
_cell.length_a   1.000
_cell.length_b   1.000
_cell.length_c   1.000
_cell.angle_alpha   90.00
_cell.angle_beta   90.00
_cell.angle_gamma   90.00
#
_symmetry.space_group_name_H-M   'P 1'
#
loop_
_entity.id
_entity.type
_entity.pdbx_description
1 polymer ?
#
loop_
_entity_poly.entity_id
_entity_poly.type
_entity_poly.pdbx_seq_one_letter_code
_entity_poly.pdbx_strand_id
1 'polypeptide(L)'
;MRNKWKTAARKFCAALCAAAAVSMVPAGNVQAVGASSAISHGIDVSQHNGAVNWSQVAGAGMKFTFIKAGSTKSGMDPQFVANITGAQAAGLKTGVYIYSYAVTPEQAAEEARLILEWIAPYTVNYPVVFDIEDKCHKNLTEQQLIDIINTFCFAVDAAGYYPMVYSNKNMFNGKLSITGWDKWVAQYNDSCEYDNNVCFWQYSSNGNVNGVSGRVDVNYQYKDYSSLIVQDGFVGHNGSVRFYQNWKMQKGWIDYNGTRYYLDGAGNLVSGWLTDVSGSTYFLSPQDGSIARGQCVVDGADYYFTAEGVKTLGWVTIEDRKYFYDPANNGIMKRQWYSDESGNTYFFDPADGHMLTGIYEMEGQLYFFGENGALVKNQAIDINGTLYNAGPEGILVPAPPAEPAAPAEPAAPEGPAAPAATA
;
A
#
# COMPACT_ATOMS: atom_id res chain seq x y z
N MET A 1 21.41 7.69 25.30
CA MET A 1 20.72 7.45 24.00
C MET A 1 21.32 6.30 23.17
N ARG A 2 22.61 5.95 23.31
CA ARG A 2 23.29 4.84 22.59
C ARG A 2 22.79 3.40 22.86
N ASN A 3 22.12 3.14 23.98
CA ASN A 3 21.72 1.76 24.37
C ASN A 3 20.30 1.34 23.97
N LYS A 4 19.40 2.27 23.58
CA LYS A 4 18.06 1.89 23.10
C LYS A 4 18.07 1.39 21.65
N TRP A 5 19.11 1.73 20.88
CA TRP A 5 19.26 1.39 19.46
C TRP A 5 19.82 -0.01 19.22
N LYS A 6 20.67 -0.53 20.12
CA LYS A 6 21.19 -1.90 20.03
C LYS A 6 20.09 -2.96 20.20
N THR A 7 19.04 -2.64 20.96
CA THR A 7 17.88 -3.53 21.18
C THR A 7 16.90 -3.48 20.01
N ALA A 8 16.75 -2.33 19.35
CA ALA A 8 15.96 -2.20 18.12
C ALA A 8 16.65 -2.90 16.93
N ALA A 9 17.98 -2.76 16.80
CA ALA A 9 18.77 -3.44 15.77
C ALA A 9 18.75 -4.99 15.92
N ARG A 10 18.78 -5.51 17.15
CA ARG A 10 18.61 -6.96 17.39
C ARG A 10 17.22 -7.49 17.03
N LYS A 11 16.17 -6.68 17.14
CA LYS A 11 14.82 -7.05 16.70
C LYS A 11 14.65 -6.92 15.17
N PHE A 12 15.38 -6.02 14.52
CA PHE A 12 15.38 -5.89 13.07
C PHE A 12 16.08 -7.06 12.36
N CYS A 13 17.13 -7.64 12.96
CA CYS A 13 17.80 -8.82 12.43
C CYS A 13 17.07 -10.16 12.67
N ALA A 14 16.20 -10.26 13.69
CA ALA A 14 15.56 -11.53 14.04
C ALA A 14 14.26 -11.84 13.27
N ALA A 15 13.71 -10.89 12.53
CA ALA A 15 12.43 -11.05 11.81
C ALA A 15 12.59 -11.47 10.33
N LEU A 16 13.82 -11.59 9.81
CA LEU A 16 14.08 -11.88 8.38
C LEU A 16 14.27 -13.36 8.05
N CYS A 17 14.16 -14.28 9.01
CA CYS A 17 14.44 -15.71 8.79
C CYS A 17 13.24 -16.65 8.96
N ALA A 18 12.00 -16.16 8.98
CA ALA A 18 10.83 -17.04 9.04
C ALA A 18 9.91 -16.82 7.83
N ALA A 19 10.03 -17.73 6.87
CA ALA A 19 9.08 -18.04 5.81
C ALA A 19 8.65 -16.91 4.87
N ALA A 20 9.47 -16.67 3.85
CA ALA A 20 8.95 -16.31 2.54
C ALA A 20 9.62 -17.21 1.50
N ALA A 21 9.11 -18.43 1.34
CA ALA A 21 9.30 -19.17 0.09
C ALA A 21 8.45 -18.47 -0.98
N VAL A 22 8.89 -17.29 -1.40
CA VAL A 22 8.36 -16.63 -2.59
C VAL A 22 9.08 -17.32 -3.74
N SER A 23 8.33 -18.11 -4.50
CA SER A 23 8.76 -18.56 -5.81
C SER A 23 9.18 -17.32 -6.61
N MET A 24 10.48 -17.15 -6.84
CA MET A 24 10.99 -16.21 -7.82
C MET A 24 10.41 -16.63 -9.16
N VAL A 25 9.36 -15.94 -9.59
CA VAL A 25 9.00 -15.92 -11.00
C VAL A 25 10.10 -15.11 -11.68
N PRO A 26 10.79 -15.66 -12.70
CA PRO A 26 11.86 -14.94 -13.39
C PRO A 26 11.34 -13.60 -13.89
N ALA A 27 12.21 -12.59 -13.82
CA ALA A 27 11.95 -11.23 -14.26
C ALA A 27 11.17 -11.21 -15.58
N GLY A 28 10.05 -10.48 -15.61
CA GLY A 28 9.33 -10.24 -16.85
C GLY A 28 10.31 -9.69 -17.90
N ASN A 29 10.31 -10.30 -19.08
CA ASN A 29 11.26 -10.03 -20.16
C ASN A 29 11.13 -8.57 -20.65
N VAL A 30 11.95 -7.67 -20.11
CA VAL A 30 12.49 -6.57 -20.92
C VAL A 30 13.71 -7.17 -21.61
N GLN A 31 13.58 -7.51 -22.89
CA GLN A 31 14.69 -8.06 -23.65
C GLN A 31 15.85 -7.06 -23.63
N ALA A 32 17.03 -7.52 -23.17
CA ALA A 32 18.27 -6.81 -23.42
C ALA A 32 18.41 -6.65 -24.94
N VAL A 33 18.49 -5.41 -25.39
CA VAL A 33 18.69 -5.11 -26.80
C VAL A 33 20.16 -5.45 -27.11
N GLY A 34 20.44 -6.08 -28.27
CA GLY A 34 21.78 -6.60 -28.61
C GLY A 34 22.90 -5.54 -28.55
N ALA A 35 24.15 -5.96 -28.54
CA ALA A 35 25.31 -5.08 -28.32
C ALA A 35 25.43 -3.83 -29.24
N SER A 36 24.69 -3.77 -30.36
CA SER A 36 24.62 -2.62 -31.27
C SER A 36 23.47 -1.61 -30.98
N SER A 37 22.78 -1.75 -29.85
CA SER A 37 21.51 -1.05 -29.58
C SER A 37 21.45 -0.39 -28.19
N ALA A 38 22.61 0.11 -27.75
CA ALA A 38 22.68 0.94 -26.56
C ALA A 38 21.71 2.13 -26.65
N ILE A 39 20.89 2.30 -25.62
CA ILE A 39 19.88 3.36 -25.56
C ILE A 39 20.42 4.64 -24.90
N SER A 40 21.55 4.53 -24.20
CA SER A 40 22.16 5.64 -23.47
C SER A 40 23.62 5.37 -23.14
N HIS A 41 24.36 6.41 -22.78
CA HIS A 41 25.78 6.34 -22.42
C HIS A 41 26.03 7.11 -21.12
N GLY A 42 26.99 6.64 -20.33
CA GLY A 42 27.31 7.21 -19.04
C GLY A 42 28.72 6.87 -18.59
N ILE A 43 29.08 7.40 -17.42
CA ILE A 43 30.37 7.16 -16.76
C ILE A 43 30.14 6.63 -15.36
N ASP A 44 31.10 5.90 -14.82
CA ASP A 44 31.15 5.62 -13.39
C ASP A 44 32.38 6.26 -12.74
N VAL A 45 32.19 6.76 -11.53
CA VAL A 45 33.19 7.60 -10.84
C VAL A 45 33.33 7.26 -9.37
N SER A 46 34.53 7.52 -8.85
CA SER A 46 34.89 7.42 -7.44
C SER A 46 35.88 8.53 -7.06
N GLN A 47 36.45 8.46 -5.86
CA GLN A 47 37.57 9.32 -5.47
C GLN A 47 38.74 9.33 -6.46
N HIS A 48 38.91 8.27 -7.26
CA HIS A 48 40.01 8.15 -8.23
C HIS A 48 39.91 9.16 -9.39
N ASN A 49 38.73 9.72 -9.65
CA ASN A 49 38.51 10.69 -10.71
C ASN A 49 38.71 12.14 -10.26
N GLY A 50 38.93 12.37 -8.95
CA GLY A 50 39.08 13.70 -8.39
C GLY A 50 37.80 14.55 -8.52
N ALA A 51 37.97 15.85 -8.70
CA ALA A 51 36.86 16.76 -8.92
C ALA A 51 36.32 16.63 -10.36
N VAL A 52 35.00 16.43 -10.49
CA VAL A 52 34.31 16.27 -11.77
C VAL A 52 33.48 17.51 -12.09
N ASN A 53 33.62 18.05 -13.30
CA ASN A 53 32.75 19.08 -13.84
C ASN A 53 31.54 18.43 -14.54
N TRP A 54 30.46 18.26 -13.79
CA TRP A 54 29.26 17.56 -14.25
C TRP A 54 28.51 18.25 -15.39
N SER A 55 28.55 19.58 -15.49
CA SER A 55 27.96 20.29 -16.64
C SER A 55 28.70 19.97 -17.94
N GLN A 56 30.03 19.81 -17.89
CA GLN A 56 30.81 19.36 -19.05
C GLN A 56 30.57 17.89 -19.38
N VAL A 57 30.42 17.04 -18.37
CA VAL A 57 30.07 15.62 -18.56
C VAL A 57 28.70 15.49 -19.26
N ALA A 58 27.70 16.23 -18.80
CA ALA A 58 26.39 16.31 -19.46
C ALA A 58 26.51 16.86 -20.90
N GLY A 59 27.30 17.93 -21.07
CA GLY A 59 27.58 18.55 -22.37
C GLY A 59 28.33 17.63 -23.33
N ALA A 60 29.08 16.66 -22.82
CA ALA A 60 29.72 15.60 -23.60
C ALA A 60 28.74 14.49 -24.03
N GLY A 61 27.45 14.61 -23.69
CA GLY A 61 26.39 13.70 -24.12
C GLY A 61 26.08 12.58 -23.12
N MET A 62 26.78 12.50 -21.99
CA MET A 62 26.50 11.51 -20.94
C MET A 62 25.13 11.79 -20.30
N LYS A 63 24.35 10.73 -20.08
CA LYS A 63 22.97 10.82 -19.58
C LYS A 63 22.78 10.20 -18.20
N PHE A 64 23.68 9.32 -17.80
CA PHE A 64 23.67 8.70 -16.48
C PHE A 64 25.07 8.59 -15.89
N THR A 65 25.13 8.36 -14.59
CA THR A 65 26.36 7.98 -13.90
C THR A 65 26.10 6.99 -12.76
N PHE A 66 27.06 6.10 -12.52
CA PHE A 66 27.15 5.34 -11.26
C PHE A 66 28.26 5.91 -10.39
N ILE A 67 27.93 6.27 -9.15
CA ILE A 67 28.85 6.96 -8.24
C ILE A 67 29.19 6.05 -7.07
N LYS A 68 30.47 5.88 -6.77
CA LYS A 68 30.88 5.11 -5.60
C LYS A 68 30.38 5.78 -4.34
N ALA A 69 29.54 5.09 -3.58
CA ALA A 69 29.11 5.54 -2.26
C ALA A 69 30.19 5.27 -1.21
N GLY A 70 30.90 4.14 -1.30
CA GLY A 70 32.00 3.82 -0.39
C GLY A 70 32.35 2.33 -0.35
N SER A 71 32.95 1.91 0.76
CA SER A 71 33.19 0.50 1.10
C SER A 71 33.36 0.31 2.61
N THR A 72 33.30 -0.92 3.10
CA THR A 72 33.60 -1.25 4.51
C THR A 72 35.04 -0.99 4.92
N LYS A 73 35.99 -0.94 3.97
CA LYS A 73 37.41 -0.66 4.27
C LYS A 73 37.75 0.82 4.33
N SER A 74 37.09 1.64 3.49
CA SER A 74 37.40 3.07 3.35
C SER A 74 36.36 3.99 3.99
N GLY A 75 35.20 3.46 4.40
CA GLY A 75 34.03 4.27 4.69
C GLY A 75 33.45 4.89 3.41
N MET A 76 32.66 5.95 3.58
CA MET A 76 32.06 6.72 2.49
C MET A 76 33.15 7.31 1.60
N ASP A 77 32.98 7.22 0.28
CA ASP A 77 33.92 7.76 -0.69
C ASP A 77 34.00 9.31 -0.52
N PRO A 78 35.21 9.90 -0.38
CA PRO A 78 35.36 11.33 -0.17
C PRO A 78 34.77 12.22 -1.26
N GLN A 79 34.62 11.71 -2.49
CA GLN A 79 33.99 12.44 -3.60
C GLN A 79 32.49 12.15 -3.73
N PHE A 80 31.92 11.20 -2.98
CA PHE A 80 30.52 10.78 -3.13
C PHE A 80 29.55 11.96 -3.11
N VAL A 81 29.65 12.83 -2.10
CA VAL A 81 28.74 13.97 -1.91
C VAL A 81 28.84 14.98 -3.06
N ALA A 82 30.06 15.34 -3.46
CA ALA A 82 30.28 16.27 -4.57
C ALA A 82 29.79 15.68 -5.89
N ASN A 83 30.00 14.38 -6.10
CA ASN A 83 29.59 13.67 -7.30
C ASN A 83 28.07 13.56 -7.40
N ILE A 84 27.38 13.11 -6.35
CA ILE A 84 25.93 12.88 -6.42
C ILE A 84 25.17 14.20 -6.59
N THR A 85 25.56 15.24 -5.86
CA THR A 85 24.93 16.56 -5.95
C THR A 85 25.22 17.23 -7.30
N GLY A 86 26.47 17.16 -7.77
CA GLY A 86 26.86 17.74 -9.06
C GLY A 86 26.22 17.05 -10.26
N ALA A 87 26.17 15.72 -10.26
CA ALA A 87 25.53 14.95 -11.34
C ALA A 87 24.02 15.22 -11.42
N GLN A 88 23.34 15.29 -10.26
CA GLN A 88 21.92 15.64 -10.20
C GLN A 88 21.65 17.06 -10.70
N ALA A 89 22.46 18.04 -10.27
CA ALA A 89 22.33 19.42 -10.73
C ALA A 89 22.54 19.56 -12.25
N ALA A 90 23.35 18.68 -12.84
CA ALA A 90 23.56 18.60 -14.28
C ALA A 90 22.48 17.78 -15.02
N GLY A 91 21.47 17.25 -14.32
CA GLY A 91 20.33 16.52 -14.91
C GLY A 91 20.64 15.07 -15.30
N LEU A 92 21.74 14.49 -14.84
CA LEU A 92 22.04 13.08 -15.09
C LEU A 92 21.15 12.17 -14.23
N LYS A 93 20.85 10.98 -14.74
CA LYS A 93 20.37 9.87 -13.91
C LYS A 93 21.52 9.38 -13.03
N THR A 94 21.31 9.29 -11.73
CA THR A 94 22.36 9.00 -10.74
C THR A 94 22.07 7.71 -10.01
N GLY A 95 22.83 6.68 -10.35
CA GLY A 95 22.95 5.45 -9.59
C GLY A 95 24.15 5.50 -8.67
N VAL A 96 24.23 4.55 -7.76
CA VAL A 96 25.29 4.49 -6.75
C VAL A 96 25.77 3.06 -6.60
N TYR A 97 27.02 2.86 -6.22
CA TYR A 97 27.56 1.53 -5.97
C TYR A 97 28.38 1.46 -4.69
N ILE A 98 28.40 0.28 -4.06
CA ILE A 98 29.32 -0.03 -2.97
C ILE A 98 30.31 -1.09 -3.44
N TYR A 99 31.61 -0.81 -3.29
CA TYR A 99 32.65 -1.79 -3.58
C TYR A 99 32.67 -2.80 -2.44
N SER A 100 32.31 -4.05 -2.73
CA SER A 100 32.10 -5.05 -1.69
C SER A 100 33.39 -5.71 -1.23
N TYR A 101 33.45 -5.97 0.07
CA TYR A 101 34.39 -6.91 0.67
C TYR A 101 33.68 -8.05 1.41
N ALA A 102 32.37 -8.17 1.26
CA ALA A 102 31.57 -9.17 1.95
C ALA A 102 31.89 -10.58 1.45
N VAL A 103 32.16 -11.48 2.39
CA VAL A 103 32.30 -12.92 2.14
C VAL A 103 31.25 -13.75 2.87
N THR A 104 30.37 -13.10 3.65
CA THR A 104 29.22 -13.71 4.30
C THR A 104 27.97 -12.84 4.16
N PRO A 105 26.75 -13.42 4.26
CA PRO A 105 25.51 -12.67 4.26
C PRO A 105 25.46 -11.54 5.28
N GLU A 106 26.00 -11.75 6.49
CA GLU A 106 26.02 -10.73 7.55
C GLU A 106 26.85 -9.51 7.15
N GLN A 107 27.98 -9.73 6.46
CA GLN A 107 28.80 -8.65 5.95
C GLN A 107 28.11 -7.91 4.79
N ALA A 108 27.41 -8.64 3.92
CA ALA A 108 26.62 -8.03 2.85
C ALA A 108 25.44 -7.21 3.38
N ALA A 109 24.80 -7.67 4.45
CA ALA A 109 23.76 -6.91 5.15
C ALA A 109 24.31 -5.62 5.79
N GLU A 110 25.52 -5.65 6.34
CA GLU A 110 26.19 -4.46 6.86
C GLU A 110 26.56 -3.48 5.73
N GLU A 111 27.03 -3.98 4.59
CA GLU A 111 27.29 -3.16 3.41
C GLU A 111 26.01 -2.51 2.87
N ALA A 112 24.90 -3.25 2.80
CA ALA A 112 23.60 -2.70 2.46
C ALA A 112 23.18 -1.61 3.46
N ARG A 113 23.33 -1.85 4.77
CA ARG A 113 23.01 -0.86 5.81
C ARG A 113 23.81 0.43 5.62
N LEU A 114 25.11 0.33 5.34
CA LEU A 114 25.99 1.48 5.16
C LEU A 114 25.62 2.30 3.93
N ILE A 115 25.46 1.68 2.76
CA ILE A 115 25.09 2.44 1.55
C ILE A 115 23.72 3.09 1.72
N LEU A 116 22.74 2.39 2.32
CA LEU A 116 21.42 2.95 2.59
C LEU A 116 21.48 4.16 3.53
N GLU A 117 22.37 4.13 4.54
CA GLU A 117 22.62 5.27 5.43
C GLU A 117 23.25 6.45 4.69
N TRP A 118 24.25 6.20 3.85
CA TRP A 118 24.96 7.25 3.10
C TRP A 118 24.11 7.91 2.03
N ILE A 119 23.22 7.16 1.38
CA ILE A 119 22.40 7.68 0.28
C ILE A 119 21.09 8.32 0.77
N ALA A 120 20.66 8.04 2.01
CA ALA A 120 19.38 8.52 2.55
C ALA A 120 19.14 10.04 2.42
N PRO A 121 20.15 10.94 2.52
CA PRO A 121 19.94 12.38 2.34
C PRO A 121 19.77 12.83 0.88
N TYR A 122 19.96 11.94 -0.10
CA TYR A 122 20.06 12.29 -1.52
C TYR A 122 19.01 11.54 -2.34
N THR A 123 18.63 12.12 -3.47
CA THR A 123 17.82 11.41 -4.46
C THR A 123 18.65 10.33 -5.13
N VAL A 124 18.12 9.12 -5.27
CA VAL A 124 18.74 8.06 -6.08
C VAL A 124 17.70 7.63 -7.09
N ASN A 125 17.82 8.14 -8.31
CA ASN A 125 16.84 7.95 -9.39
C ASN A 125 17.28 6.90 -10.42
N TYR A 126 18.22 6.04 -10.01
CA TYR A 126 18.83 4.98 -10.80
C TYR A 126 19.31 3.85 -9.87
N PRO A 127 19.75 2.69 -10.39
CA PRO A 127 20.03 1.52 -9.55
C PRO A 127 21.09 1.74 -8.47
N VAL A 128 20.91 1.02 -7.35
CA VAL A 128 21.89 0.84 -6.28
C VAL A 128 22.60 -0.49 -6.53
N VAL A 129 23.91 -0.41 -6.78
CA VAL A 129 24.69 -1.52 -7.33
C VAL A 129 25.57 -2.16 -6.26
N PHE A 130 25.56 -3.49 -6.22
CA PHE A 130 26.51 -4.30 -5.49
C PHE A 130 27.68 -4.69 -6.39
N ASP A 131 28.86 -4.17 -6.08
CA ASP A 131 30.07 -4.42 -6.86
C ASP A 131 30.84 -5.63 -6.29
N ILE A 132 30.77 -6.74 -7.01
CA ILE A 132 31.40 -8.03 -6.71
C ILE A 132 32.60 -8.24 -7.63
N GLU A 133 33.76 -7.72 -7.24
CA GLU A 133 34.98 -7.91 -8.04
C GLU A 133 36.27 -8.11 -7.23
N ASP A 134 36.22 -7.87 -5.91
CA ASP A 134 37.40 -7.99 -5.06
C ASP A 134 38.02 -9.40 -5.06
N LYS A 135 39.31 -9.46 -4.73
CA LYS A 135 40.05 -10.72 -4.60
C LYS A 135 39.42 -11.66 -3.57
N CYS A 136 38.76 -11.16 -2.53
CA CYS A 136 38.08 -12.02 -1.56
C CYS A 136 36.97 -12.88 -2.18
N HIS A 137 36.30 -12.38 -3.22
CA HIS A 137 35.21 -13.10 -3.92
C HIS A 137 35.72 -14.28 -4.76
N LYS A 138 37.00 -14.26 -5.17
CA LYS A 138 37.56 -15.29 -6.07
C LYS A 138 37.52 -16.71 -5.48
N ASN A 139 37.58 -16.85 -4.16
CA ASN A 139 37.62 -18.16 -3.50
C ASN A 139 36.25 -18.63 -2.99
N LEU A 140 35.22 -17.80 -3.10
CA LEU A 140 33.86 -18.19 -2.74
C LEU A 140 33.28 -19.15 -3.77
N THR A 141 32.42 -20.06 -3.32
CA THR A 141 31.60 -20.89 -4.20
C THR A 141 30.53 -20.02 -4.89
N GLU A 142 29.94 -20.53 -5.98
CA GLU A 142 28.79 -19.88 -6.62
C GLU A 142 27.67 -19.64 -5.61
N GLN A 143 27.30 -20.63 -4.80
CA GLN A 143 26.27 -20.45 -3.78
C GLN A 143 26.61 -19.36 -2.76
N GLN A 144 27.84 -19.32 -2.25
CA GLN A 144 28.26 -18.28 -1.30
C GLN A 144 28.16 -16.88 -1.91
N LEU A 145 28.52 -16.71 -3.18
CA LEU A 145 28.38 -15.44 -3.89
C LEU A 145 26.90 -15.05 -4.06
N ILE A 146 26.05 -16.00 -4.40
CA ILE A 146 24.62 -15.77 -4.55
C ILE A 146 23.96 -15.42 -3.21
N ASP A 147 24.39 -16.05 -2.11
CA ASP A 147 23.87 -15.74 -0.77
C ASP A 147 24.20 -14.31 -0.35
N ILE A 148 25.43 -13.82 -0.59
CA ILE A 148 25.79 -12.43 -0.30
C ILE A 148 25.08 -11.44 -1.22
N ILE A 149 24.98 -11.75 -2.51
CA ILE A 149 24.29 -10.92 -3.51
C ILE A 149 22.81 -10.76 -3.15
N ASN A 150 22.13 -11.87 -2.88
CA ASN A 150 20.72 -11.85 -2.52
C ASN A 150 20.50 -11.07 -1.23
N THR A 151 21.37 -11.25 -0.23
CA THR A 151 21.26 -10.53 1.04
C THR A 151 21.34 -9.01 0.83
N PHE A 152 22.31 -8.54 0.03
CA PHE A 152 22.42 -7.13 -0.29
C PHE A 152 21.22 -6.63 -1.11
N CYS A 153 20.89 -7.32 -2.21
CA CYS A 153 19.88 -6.86 -3.16
C CYS A 153 18.48 -6.84 -2.54
N PHE A 154 18.13 -7.84 -1.71
CA PHE A 154 16.86 -7.83 -0.99
C PHE A 154 16.80 -6.69 0.04
N ALA A 155 17.89 -6.38 0.73
CA ALA A 155 17.91 -5.25 1.66
C ALA A 155 17.71 -3.91 0.94
N VAL A 156 18.31 -3.76 -0.25
CA VAL A 156 18.14 -2.58 -1.11
C VAL A 156 16.71 -2.47 -1.68
N ASP A 157 16.14 -3.56 -2.20
CA ASP A 157 14.76 -3.61 -2.68
C ASP A 157 13.78 -3.31 -1.53
N ALA A 158 13.95 -3.96 -0.39
CA ALA A 158 13.13 -3.72 0.80
C ALA A 158 13.26 -2.29 1.33
N ALA A 159 14.38 -1.60 1.05
CA ALA A 159 14.56 -0.20 1.40
C ALA A 159 13.94 0.76 0.38
N GLY A 160 13.35 0.27 -0.72
CA GLY A 160 12.64 1.06 -1.73
C GLY A 160 13.49 1.44 -2.94
N TYR A 161 14.71 0.92 -3.07
CA TYR A 161 15.61 1.22 -4.19
C TYR A 161 15.69 0.04 -5.15
N TYR A 162 16.09 0.29 -6.39
CA TYR A 162 16.23 -0.75 -7.39
C TYR A 162 17.64 -1.39 -7.30
N PRO A 163 17.78 -2.68 -6.92
CA PRO A 163 19.09 -3.32 -6.81
C PRO A 163 19.66 -3.77 -8.16
N MET A 164 20.99 -3.84 -8.24
CA MET A 164 21.72 -4.34 -9.40
C MET A 164 23.05 -4.96 -8.95
N VAL A 165 23.61 -5.87 -9.74
CA VAL A 165 24.93 -6.46 -9.49
C VAL A 165 25.91 -6.04 -10.57
N TYR A 166 27.10 -5.61 -10.15
CA TYR A 166 28.23 -5.38 -11.03
C TYR A 166 29.31 -6.44 -10.85
N SER A 167 29.88 -6.89 -11.98
CA SER A 167 31.10 -7.69 -12.03
C SER A 167 31.65 -7.77 -13.46
N ASN A 168 32.79 -8.42 -13.64
CA ASN A 168 33.34 -8.69 -14.97
C ASN A 168 32.67 -9.91 -15.65
N LYS A 169 32.74 -9.97 -16.98
CA LYS A 169 32.18 -11.07 -17.81
C LYS A 169 32.57 -12.46 -17.30
N ASN A 170 33.83 -12.68 -16.92
CA ASN A 170 34.31 -14.01 -16.49
C ASN A 170 33.65 -14.46 -15.19
N MET A 171 33.44 -13.53 -14.25
CA MET A 171 32.73 -13.83 -13.01
C MET A 171 31.26 -14.18 -13.29
N PHE A 172 30.60 -13.43 -14.20
CA PHE A 172 29.24 -13.72 -14.63
C PHE A 172 29.07 -15.07 -15.35
N ASN A 173 29.98 -15.42 -16.26
CA ASN A 173 29.93 -16.71 -16.95
C ASN A 173 30.31 -17.88 -16.03
N GLY A 174 31.14 -17.65 -15.02
CA GLY A 174 31.69 -18.71 -14.17
C GLY A 174 30.90 -18.92 -12.89
N LYS A 175 30.86 -17.92 -12.00
CA LYS A 175 30.40 -18.07 -10.61
C LYS A 175 29.12 -17.32 -10.27
N LEU A 176 28.64 -16.48 -11.17
CA LEU A 176 27.44 -15.68 -11.01
C LEU A 176 26.38 -16.03 -12.07
N SER A 177 26.48 -17.23 -12.65
CA SER A 177 25.66 -17.66 -13.79
C SER A 177 24.17 -17.70 -13.45
N ILE A 178 23.84 -18.06 -12.20
CA ILE A 178 22.48 -18.12 -11.67
C ILE A 178 21.99 -16.82 -11.02
N THR A 179 22.73 -15.70 -11.17
CA THR A 179 22.32 -14.41 -10.61
C THR A 179 21.03 -13.93 -11.26
N GLY A 180 19.95 -13.88 -10.48
CA GLY A 180 18.63 -13.45 -10.93
C GLY A 180 18.43 -11.93 -11.05
N TRP A 181 19.40 -11.14 -10.58
CA TRP A 181 19.35 -9.67 -10.60
C TRP A 181 19.82 -9.10 -11.93
N ASP A 182 19.44 -7.85 -12.19
CA ASP A 182 19.94 -7.06 -13.33
C ASP A 182 21.46 -6.89 -13.21
N LYS A 183 22.13 -6.86 -14.37
CA LYS A 183 23.60 -6.98 -14.46
C LYS A 183 24.23 -5.77 -15.13
N TRP A 184 25.21 -5.19 -14.45
CA TRP A 184 26.18 -4.28 -15.04
C TRP A 184 27.49 -5.03 -15.24
N VAL A 185 27.87 -5.24 -16.50
CA VAL A 185 28.95 -6.16 -16.86
C VAL A 185 30.16 -5.39 -17.35
N ALA A 186 31.34 -5.66 -16.77
CA ALA A 186 32.59 -5.16 -17.31
C ALA A 186 33.19 -6.14 -18.34
N GLN A 187 33.47 -5.61 -19.53
CA GLN A 187 34.27 -6.26 -20.56
C GLN A 187 34.90 -5.19 -21.45
N TYR A 188 36.22 -5.04 -21.41
CA TYR A 188 36.91 -4.06 -22.24
C TYR A 188 37.16 -4.60 -23.64
N ASN A 189 36.25 -4.31 -24.56
CA ASN A 189 36.25 -4.84 -25.92
C ASN A 189 35.42 -3.93 -26.85
N ASP A 190 35.52 -4.14 -28.16
CA ASP A 190 34.75 -3.38 -29.15
C ASP A 190 33.27 -3.81 -29.22
N SER A 191 32.95 -4.99 -28.68
CA SER A 191 31.57 -5.50 -28.57
C SER A 191 31.34 -6.23 -27.25
N CYS A 192 30.13 -6.11 -26.70
CA CYS A 192 29.70 -6.90 -25.55
C CYS A 192 29.41 -8.34 -25.99
N GLU A 193 30.16 -9.29 -25.44
CA GLU A 193 30.00 -10.73 -25.72
C GLU A 193 29.21 -11.44 -24.63
N TYR A 194 28.72 -10.73 -23.62
CA TYR A 194 27.84 -11.27 -22.60
C TYR A 194 26.39 -11.02 -22.99
N ASP A 195 25.62 -12.09 -23.16
CA ASP A 195 24.28 -12.08 -23.75
C ASP A 195 23.16 -12.45 -22.77
N ASN A 196 23.50 -12.78 -21.51
CA ASN A 196 22.53 -13.15 -20.48
C ASN A 196 22.08 -11.95 -19.63
N ASN A 197 21.05 -11.22 -20.08
CA ASN A 197 20.43 -10.11 -19.35
C ASN A 197 21.43 -8.97 -18.99
N VAL A 198 22.27 -8.56 -19.95
CA VAL A 198 23.13 -7.38 -19.78
C VAL A 198 22.28 -6.10 -19.78
N CYS A 199 22.28 -5.38 -18.65
CA CYS A 199 21.52 -4.14 -18.49
C CYS A 199 22.40 -2.92 -18.72
N PHE A 200 23.66 -3.00 -18.27
CA PHE A 200 24.72 -2.02 -18.55
C PHE A 200 26.00 -2.76 -18.92
N TRP A 201 26.82 -2.13 -19.75
CA TRP A 201 28.13 -2.63 -20.15
C TRP A 201 29.20 -1.58 -19.94
N GLN A 202 30.14 -1.83 -19.02
CA GLN A 202 31.37 -1.07 -18.91
C GLN A 202 32.33 -1.55 -19.99
N TYR A 203 32.44 -0.78 -21.08
CA TYR A 203 33.16 -1.19 -22.28
C TYR A 203 34.62 -0.73 -22.32
N SER A 204 35.00 0.21 -21.45
CA SER A 204 36.39 0.66 -21.31
C SER A 204 36.62 1.36 -19.98
N SER A 205 37.85 1.22 -19.45
CA SER A 205 38.37 2.03 -18.34
C SER A 205 39.31 3.15 -18.79
N ASN A 206 39.36 3.40 -20.10
CA ASN A 206 40.26 4.38 -20.74
C ASN A 206 39.47 5.44 -21.50
N GLY A 207 38.24 5.72 -21.08
CA GLY A 207 37.41 6.78 -21.65
C GLY A 207 38.03 8.15 -21.42
N ASN A 208 37.80 9.06 -22.36
CA ASN A 208 38.17 10.47 -22.26
C ASN A 208 36.89 11.32 -22.39
N VAL A 209 36.41 11.86 -21.28
CA VAL A 209 35.14 12.59 -21.21
C VAL A 209 35.40 13.99 -20.65
N ASN A 210 34.97 15.01 -21.38
CA ASN A 210 35.10 16.39 -20.93
C ASN A 210 34.46 16.57 -19.54
N GLY A 211 35.22 17.19 -18.64
CA GLY A 211 34.81 17.40 -17.25
C GLY A 211 35.39 16.38 -16.26
N VAL A 212 36.01 15.29 -16.72
CA VAL A 212 36.80 14.40 -15.87
C VAL A 212 38.29 14.59 -16.17
N SER A 213 39.11 14.70 -15.13
CA SER A 213 40.56 14.79 -15.32
C SER A 213 41.15 13.41 -15.57
N GLY A 214 41.66 13.19 -16.78
CA GLY A 214 42.28 11.92 -17.15
C GLY A 214 41.27 10.86 -17.58
N ARG A 215 41.57 9.60 -17.29
CA ARG A 215 40.75 8.46 -17.70
C ARG A 215 39.50 8.33 -16.85
N VAL A 216 38.42 7.86 -17.46
CA VAL A 216 37.19 7.49 -16.78
C VAL A 216 36.61 6.21 -17.37
N ASP A 217 35.92 5.47 -16.53
CA ASP A 217 35.19 4.28 -16.94
C ASP A 217 33.91 4.70 -17.68
N VAL A 218 33.67 4.07 -18.83
CA VAL A 218 32.60 4.44 -19.76
C VAL A 218 31.67 3.26 -20.01
N ASN A 219 30.37 3.58 -20.06
CA ASN A 219 29.30 2.60 -19.98
C ASN A 219 28.24 2.82 -21.05
N TYR A 220 27.74 1.72 -21.60
CA TYR A 220 26.49 1.67 -22.37
C TYR A 220 25.34 1.16 -21.49
N GLN A 221 24.14 1.70 -21.71
CA GLN A 221 22.89 1.19 -21.15
C GLN A 221 22.11 0.42 -22.23
N TYR A 222 21.58 -0.75 -21.87
CA TYR A 222 20.72 -1.56 -22.74
C TYR A 222 19.29 -1.71 -22.23
N LYS A 223 19.07 -1.69 -20.91
CA LYS A 223 17.74 -1.78 -20.30
C LYS A 223 17.24 -0.39 -19.89
N ASP A 224 16.02 -0.02 -20.28
CA ASP A 224 15.42 1.24 -19.85
C ASP A 224 14.85 1.12 -18.42
N TYR A 225 15.28 2.03 -17.55
CA TYR A 225 14.81 2.15 -16.16
C TYR A 225 13.82 3.31 -15.97
N SER A 226 13.56 4.12 -17.01
CA SER A 226 12.71 5.30 -16.92
C SER A 226 11.26 4.98 -16.51
N SER A 227 10.80 3.77 -16.83
CA SER A 227 9.48 3.23 -16.47
C SER A 227 9.49 2.35 -15.21
N LEU A 228 10.67 2.03 -14.68
CA LEU A 228 10.86 1.15 -13.51
C LEU A 228 11.20 1.93 -12.24
N ILE A 229 11.87 3.07 -12.38
CA ILE A 229 12.28 3.98 -11.31
C ILE A 229 11.71 5.37 -11.64
N VAL A 230 10.43 5.55 -11.40
CA VAL A 230 9.70 6.79 -11.70
C VAL A 230 9.76 7.75 -10.52
N GLN A 231 9.58 9.04 -10.80
CA GLN A 231 9.55 10.06 -9.74
C GLN A 231 8.40 9.78 -8.76
N ASP A 232 7.17 9.78 -9.25
CA ASP A 232 5.98 9.47 -8.48
C ASP A 232 5.01 8.65 -9.34
N GLY A 233 4.30 7.69 -8.73
CA GLY A 233 3.21 6.97 -9.39
C GLY A 233 3.34 5.44 -9.38
N PHE A 234 2.37 4.80 -10.02
CA PHE A 234 2.28 3.34 -10.12
C PHE A 234 3.09 2.81 -11.30
N VAL A 235 3.80 1.70 -11.07
CA VAL A 235 4.60 1.00 -12.07
C VAL A 235 4.33 -0.50 -12.02
N GLY A 236 4.25 -1.15 -13.19
CA GLY A 236 4.19 -2.60 -13.26
C GLY A 236 5.51 -3.23 -12.83
N HIS A 237 5.46 -4.30 -12.06
CA HIS A 237 6.65 -5.01 -11.56
C HIS A 237 6.35 -6.50 -11.38
N ASN A 238 6.93 -7.36 -12.24
CA ASN A 238 6.84 -8.82 -12.16
C ASN A 238 5.41 -9.37 -11.97
N GLY A 239 4.45 -8.85 -12.75
CA GLY A 239 3.04 -9.25 -12.65
C GLY A 239 2.26 -8.61 -11.50
N SER A 240 2.91 -7.75 -10.72
CA SER A 240 2.29 -6.90 -9.71
C SER A 240 2.40 -5.41 -10.09
N VAL A 241 1.92 -4.53 -9.21
CA VAL A 241 2.05 -3.08 -9.32
C VAL A 241 2.74 -2.56 -8.07
N ARG A 242 3.70 -1.66 -8.22
CA ARG A 242 4.36 -0.95 -7.11
C ARG A 242 4.05 0.54 -7.20
N PHE A 243 4.15 1.26 -6.09
CA PHE A 243 4.06 2.72 -6.07
C PHE A 243 5.41 3.34 -5.72
N TYR A 244 5.82 4.36 -6.46
CA TYR A 244 7.03 5.14 -6.20
C TYR A 244 6.64 6.55 -5.76
N GLN A 245 7.44 7.11 -4.85
CA GLN A 245 7.42 8.51 -4.48
C GLN A 245 8.85 9.00 -4.33
N ASN A 246 9.17 10.14 -4.94
CA ASN A 246 10.54 10.66 -5.03
C ASN A 246 11.57 9.57 -5.44
N TRP A 247 11.29 8.82 -6.51
CA TRP A 247 12.15 7.74 -7.04
C TRP A 247 12.39 6.55 -6.10
N LYS A 248 11.62 6.46 -5.02
CA LYS A 248 11.71 5.39 -4.04
C LYS A 248 10.40 4.63 -3.94
N MET A 249 10.45 3.31 -4.05
CA MET A 249 9.29 2.45 -3.86
C MET A 249 8.76 2.59 -2.43
N GLN A 250 7.44 2.66 -2.31
CA GLN A 250 6.70 2.87 -1.07
C GLN A 250 6.05 1.56 -0.58
N LYS A 251 5.79 1.51 0.73
CA LYS A 251 5.13 0.39 1.42
C LYS A 251 4.09 0.91 2.40
N GLY A 252 3.10 0.07 2.71
CA GLY A 252 1.99 0.43 3.58
C GLY A 252 1.03 1.41 2.92
N TRP A 253 0.38 2.22 3.75
CA TRP A 253 -0.59 3.22 3.29
C TRP A 253 0.09 4.36 2.53
N ILE A 254 -0.43 4.68 1.35
CA ILE A 254 -0.04 5.87 0.58
C ILE A 254 -1.28 6.66 0.18
N ASP A 255 -1.16 7.99 0.20
CA ASP A 255 -2.16 8.91 -0.32
C ASP A 255 -1.65 9.47 -1.65
N TYR A 256 -2.45 9.31 -2.71
CA TYR A 256 -2.08 9.74 -4.06
C TYR A 256 -3.33 10.14 -4.85
N ASN A 257 -3.26 11.28 -5.54
CA ASN A 257 -4.37 11.83 -6.34
C ASN A 257 -5.73 11.88 -5.62
N GLY A 258 -5.73 12.25 -4.34
CA GLY A 258 -6.96 12.41 -3.55
C GLY A 258 -7.59 11.11 -3.04
N THR A 259 -6.94 9.97 -3.25
CA THR A 259 -7.37 8.70 -2.67
C THR A 259 -6.20 7.99 -1.96
N ARG A 260 -6.50 6.84 -1.36
CA ARG A 260 -5.57 6.06 -0.55
C ARG A 260 -5.46 4.63 -1.07
N TYR A 261 -4.26 4.08 -0.97
CA TYR A 261 -3.90 2.73 -1.42
C TYR A 261 -3.02 2.06 -0.37
N TYR A 262 -2.90 0.74 -0.45
CA TYR A 262 -2.03 -0.03 0.44
C TYR A 262 -1.06 -0.91 -0.36
N LEU A 263 0.22 -0.85 0.02
CA LEU A 263 1.29 -1.67 -0.53
C LEU A 263 1.74 -2.66 0.55
N ASP A 264 1.93 -3.93 0.18
CA ASP A 264 2.38 -4.97 1.11
C ASP A 264 3.86 -4.79 1.55
N GLY A 265 4.36 -5.73 2.35
CA GLY A 265 5.75 -5.71 2.83
C GLY A 265 6.81 -5.80 1.72
N ALA A 266 6.45 -6.31 0.55
CA ALA A 266 7.28 -6.40 -0.66
C ALA A 266 7.04 -5.24 -1.64
N GLY A 267 6.19 -4.27 -1.27
CA GLY A 267 5.87 -3.08 -2.06
C GLY A 267 4.78 -3.29 -3.12
N ASN A 268 4.10 -4.44 -3.11
CA ASN A 268 3.07 -4.76 -4.10
C ASN A 268 1.73 -4.16 -3.71
N LEU A 269 1.00 -3.63 -4.69
CA LEU A 269 -0.33 -3.07 -4.52
C LEU A 269 -1.32 -4.14 -4.09
N VAL A 270 -1.95 -3.92 -2.94
CA VAL A 270 -3.00 -4.79 -2.42
C VAL A 270 -4.35 -4.35 -2.98
N SER A 271 -5.17 -5.33 -3.33
CA SER A 271 -6.58 -5.15 -3.68
C SER A 271 -7.44 -6.18 -2.94
N GLY A 272 -8.73 -5.94 -2.85
CA GLY A 272 -9.69 -6.73 -2.10
C GLY A 272 -9.75 -6.35 -0.60
N TRP A 273 -10.18 -7.31 0.21
CA TRP A 273 -10.31 -7.14 1.65
C TRP A 273 -8.94 -7.07 2.34
N LEU A 274 -8.75 -6.05 3.17
CA LEU A 274 -7.55 -5.85 3.97
C LEU A 274 -7.96 -5.64 5.44
N THR A 275 -7.36 -6.38 6.36
CA THR A 275 -7.45 -6.07 7.80
C THR A 275 -6.05 -5.70 8.29
N ASP A 276 -5.92 -4.51 8.86
CA ASP A 276 -4.63 -4.04 9.36
C ASP A 276 -4.31 -4.59 10.76
N VAL A 277 -3.12 -4.26 11.27
CA VAL A 277 -2.65 -4.70 12.59
C VAL A 277 -3.46 -4.15 13.76
N SER A 278 -4.31 -3.14 13.55
CA SER A 278 -5.22 -2.61 14.57
C SER A 278 -6.54 -3.40 14.64
N GLY A 279 -6.80 -4.28 13.66
CA GLY A 279 -8.06 -5.00 13.50
C GLY A 279 -9.09 -4.24 12.66
N SER A 280 -8.74 -3.07 12.11
CA SER A 280 -9.60 -2.32 11.20
C SER A 280 -9.63 -3.01 9.83
N THR A 281 -10.83 -3.18 9.27
CA THR A 281 -11.03 -3.80 7.94
C THR A 281 -11.35 -2.73 6.90
N TYR A 282 -10.79 -2.90 5.71
CA TYR A 282 -10.92 -2.02 4.55
C TYR A 282 -11.24 -2.86 3.31
N PHE A 283 -11.75 -2.21 2.27
CA PHE A 283 -11.85 -2.80 0.95
C PHE A 283 -11.10 -1.91 -0.05
N LEU A 284 -10.20 -2.53 -0.80
CA LEU A 284 -9.40 -1.89 -1.86
C LEU A 284 -9.91 -2.39 -3.21
N SER A 285 -10.21 -1.51 -4.14
CA SER A 285 -10.78 -1.85 -5.44
C SER A 285 -9.91 -2.88 -6.18
N PRO A 286 -10.47 -3.98 -6.69
CA PRO A 286 -9.76 -4.91 -7.58
C PRO A 286 -9.32 -4.29 -8.91
N GLN A 287 -9.91 -3.16 -9.32
CA GLN A 287 -9.62 -2.51 -10.60
C GLN A 287 -8.33 -1.69 -10.53
N ASP A 288 -8.13 -0.94 -9.45
CA ASP A 288 -7.02 0.02 -9.35
C ASP A 288 -6.39 0.14 -7.95
N GLY A 289 -6.87 -0.64 -6.96
CA GLY A 289 -6.38 -0.62 -5.58
C GLY A 289 -6.89 0.54 -4.73
N SER A 290 -7.76 1.40 -5.26
CA SER A 290 -8.29 2.55 -4.50
C SER A 290 -9.17 2.11 -3.34
N ILE A 291 -9.07 2.80 -2.20
CA ILE A 291 -9.88 2.49 -1.01
C ILE A 291 -11.37 2.81 -1.22
N ALA A 292 -12.25 1.92 -0.75
CA ALA A 292 -13.68 2.14 -0.70
C ALA A 292 -14.07 3.16 0.38
N ARG A 293 -15.09 3.98 0.10
CA ARG A 293 -15.65 4.98 1.01
C ARG A 293 -17.16 5.07 0.83
N GLY A 294 -17.89 5.38 1.91
CA GLY A 294 -19.34 5.44 1.91
C GLY A 294 -19.97 4.07 1.67
N GLN A 295 -21.20 4.07 1.14
CA GLN A 295 -21.90 2.84 0.78
C GLN A 295 -21.31 2.22 -0.49
N CYS A 296 -20.93 0.96 -0.43
CA CYS A 296 -20.30 0.22 -1.52
C CYS A 296 -20.87 -1.20 -1.60
N VAL A 297 -21.07 -1.69 -2.82
CA VAL A 297 -21.41 -3.09 -3.07
C VAL A 297 -20.12 -3.89 -3.29
N VAL A 298 -19.90 -4.89 -2.46
CA VAL A 298 -18.75 -5.81 -2.55
C VAL A 298 -19.29 -7.24 -2.59
N ASP A 299 -18.94 -7.99 -3.63
CA ASP A 299 -19.37 -9.38 -3.84
C ASP A 299 -20.90 -9.59 -3.71
N GLY A 300 -21.69 -8.60 -4.14
CA GLY A 300 -23.15 -8.64 -4.11
C GLY A 300 -23.80 -8.23 -2.79
N ALA A 301 -23.01 -7.78 -1.79
CA ALA A 301 -23.52 -7.29 -0.52
C ALA A 301 -23.17 -5.80 -0.29
N ASP A 302 -24.07 -5.08 0.36
CA ASP A 302 -23.90 -3.67 0.73
C ASP A 302 -23.08 -3.53 2.03
N TYR A 303 -22.00 -2.74 1.98
CA TYR A 303 -21.18 -2.37 3.11
C TYR A 303 -21.08 -0.84 3.22
N TYR A 304 -20.69 -0.35 4.39
CA TYR A 304 -20.34 1.05 4.58
C TYR A 304 -18.91 1.20 5.08
N PHE A 305 -18.19 2.13 4.48
CA PHE A 305 -16.83 2.50 4.85
C PHE A 305 -16.79 3.97 5.26
N THR A 306 -16.05 4.30 6.32
CA THR A 306 -15.91 5.70 6.76
C THR A 306 -15.15 6.55 5.73
N ALA A 307 -15.00 7.85 5.98
CA ALA A 307 -14.16 8.73 5.16
C ALA A 307 -12.68 8.26 5.10
N GLU A 308 -12.22 7.59 6.15
CA GLU A 308 -10.89 6.97 6.25
C GLU A 308 -10.85 5.56 5.62
N GLY A 309 -11.99 5.05 5.16
CA GLY A 309 -12.15 3.75 4.50
C GLY A 309 -12.35 2.57 5.44
N VAL A 310 -12.59 2.80 6.73
CA VAL A 310 -12.78 1.72 7.71
C VAL A 310 -14.20 1.14 7.57
N LYS A 311 -14.32 -0.18 7.44
CA LYS A 311 -15.60 -0.87 7.41
C LYS A 311 -16.34 -0.63 8.72
N THR A 312 -17.55 -0.09 8.62
CA THR A 312 -18.41 0.24 9.76
C THR A 312 -19.39 -0.89 10.03
N LEU A 313 -19.68 -1.12 11.31
CA LEU A 313 -20.68 -2.06 11.80
C LEU A 313 -21.73 -1.30 12.61
N GLY A 314 -22.97 -1.79 12.61
CA GLY A 314 -24.09 -1.22 13.34
C GLY A 314 -24.77 -0.06 12.60
N TRP A 315 -25.30 0.88 13.38
CA TRP A 315 -26.10 2.00 12.86
C TRP A 315 -25.25 3.03 12.14
N VAL A 316 -25.69 3.42 10.95
CA VAL A 316 -25.10 4.51 10.15
C VAL A 316 -26.22 5.45 9.73
N THR A 317 -25.99 6.76 9.83
CA THR A 317 -26.90 7.78 9.31
C THR A 317 -26.27 8.38 8.05
N ILE A 318 -26.99 8.31 6.93
CA ILE A 318 -26.58 8.89 5.65
C ILE A 318 -27.64 9.92 5.31
N GLU A 319 -27.23 11.19 5.24
CA GLU A 319 -28.15 12.34 5.20
C GLU A 319 -29.10 12.29 6.41
N ASP A 320 -30.40 12.11 6.18
CA ASP A 320 -31.43 12.02 7.23
C ASP A 320 -32.00 10.60 7.38
N ARG A 321 -31.40 9.59 6.75
CA ARG A 321 -31.84 8.19 6.77
C ARG A 321 -30.89 7.32 7.57
N LYS A 322 -31.46 6.37 8.31
CA LYS A 322 -30.71 5.40 9.12
C LYS A 322 -30.63 4.06 8.43
N TYR A 323 -29.47 3.43 8.50
CA TYR A 323 -29.16 2.11 7.96
C TYR A 323 -28.50 1.28 9.05
N PHE A 324 -28.58 -0.05 8.94
CA PHE A 324 -27.96 -0.96 9.90
C PHE A 324 -27.08 -1.98 9.19
N TYR A 325 -25.78 -1.96 9.46
CA TYR A 325 -24.79 -2.87 8.91
C TYR A 325 -24.51 -3.98 9.92
N ASP A 326 -25.09 -5.16 9.73
CA ASP A 326 -25.23 -6.20 10.75
C ASP A 326 -23.88 -6.73 11.26
N PRO A 327 -23.51 -6.47 12.53
CA PRO A 327 -22.28 -7.04 13.11
C PRO A 327 -22.27 -8.57 13.09
N ALA A 328 -23.42 -9.23 13.24
CA ALA A 328 -23.53 -10.69 13.22
C ALA A 328 -23.34 -11.28 11.82
N ASN A 329 -23.51 -10.46 10.77
CA ASN A 329 -23.32 -10.85 9.38
C ASN A 329 -22.17 -10.04 8.73
N ASN A 330 -21.09 -9.84 9.49
CA ASN A 330 -19.84 -9.22 9.03
C ASN A 330 -19.99 -7.81 8.41
N GLY A 331 -21.02 -7.06 8.82
CA GLY A 331 -21.30 -5.70 8.36
C GLY A 331 -22.11 -5.61 7.08
N ILE A 332 -22.80 -6.68 6.66
CA ILE A 332 -23.74 -6.62 5.54
C ILE A 332 -24.96 -5.80 5.96
N MET A 333 -25.37 -4.83 5.12
CA MET A 333 -26.56 -4.01 5.36
C MET A 333 -27.82 -4.86 5.51
N LYS A 334 -28.61 -4.61 6.56
CA LYS A 334 -29.91 -5.22 6.75
C LYS A 334 -30.93 -4.66 5.76
N ARG A 335 -31.81 -5.57 5.35
CA ARG A 335 -33.06 -5.29 4.64
C ARG A 335 -34.14 -6.08 5.35
N GLN A 336 -35.36 -5.56 5.29
CA GLN A 336 -36.55 -6.14 5.92
C GLN A 336 -36.43 -6.25 7.44
N TRP A 337 -37.06 -7.27 8.02
CA TRP A 337 -37.17 -7.47 9.47
C TRP A 337 -35.83 -7.70 10.16
N TYR A 338 -35.63 -7.00 11.27
CA TYR A 338 -34.51 -7.20 12.18
C TYR A 338 -34.98 -7.02 13.62
N SER A 339 -34.52 -7.88 14.53
CA SER A 339 -34.74 -7.73 15.96
C SER A 339 -33.40 -7.61 16.67
N ASP A 340 -33.25 -6.61 17.53
CA ASP A 340 -32.06 -6.41 18.34
C ASP A 340 -32.07 -7.26 19.62
N GLU A 341 -30.96 -7.25 20.37
CA GLU A 341 -30.80 -7.99 21.63
C GLU A 341 -31.71 -7.45 22.75
N SER A 342 -32.23 -6.23 22.61
CA SER A 342 -33.16 -5.61 23.56
C SER A 342 -34.62 -5.96 23.26
N GLY A 343 -34.89 -6.72 22.19
CA GLY A 343 -36.23 -7.12 21.77
C GLY A 343 -36.96 -6.07 20.92
N ASN A 344 -36.29 -5.00 20.50
CA ASN A 344 -36.87 -4.06 19.54
C ASN A 344 -36.88 -4.70 18.15
N THR A 345 -37.98 -4.53 17.43
CA THR A 345 -38.10 -4.99 16.03
C THR A 345 -38.10 -3.78 15.11
N TYR A 346 -37.32 -3.84 14.03
CA TYR A 346 -37.19 -2.81 13.00
C TYR A 346 -37.56 -3.41 11.64
N PHE A 347 -37.96 -2.56 10.71
CA PHE A 347 -38.05 -2.92 9.31
C PHE A 347 -37.22 -1.97 8.46
N PHE A 348 -36.34 -2.55 7.64
CA PHE A 348 -35.51 -1.82 6.68
C PHE A 348 -36.09 -1.98 5.28
N ASP A 349 -36.13 -0.90 4.51
CA ASP A 349 -36.69 -0.87 3.17
C ASP A 349 -36.01 -1.95 2.28
N PRO A 350 -36.78 -2.81 1.58
CA PRO A 350 -36.20 -3.87 0.77
C PRO A 350 -35.38 -3.36 -0.41
N ALA A 351 -35.66 -2.15 -0.93
CA ALA A 351 -35.04 -1.59 -2.13
C ALA A 351 -33.76 -0.82 -1.83
N ASP A 352 -33.69 0.01 -0.79
CA ASP A 352 -32.47 0.78 -0.47
C ASP A 352 -31.87 0.50 0.93
N GLY A 353 -32.60 -0.19 1.83
CA GLY A 353 -32.13 -0.56 3.16
C GLY A 353 -32.31 0.50 4.25
N HIS A 354 -32.97 1.63 4.00
CA HIS A 354 -33.22 2.61 5.06
C HIS A 354 -34.24 2.10 6.08
N MET A 355 -34.05 2.41 7.35
CA MET A 355 -34.96 2.06 8.44
C MET A 355 -36.27 2.84 8.28
N LEU A 356 -37.40 2.13 8.32
CA LEU A 356 -38.71 2.77 8.24
C LEU A 356 -39.11 3.44 9.55
N THR A 357 -39.86 4.53 9.43
CA THR A 357 -40.56 5.23 10.52
C THR A 357 -41.97 5.59 10.05
N GLY A 358 -42.91 5.76 11.00
CA GLY A 358 -44.31 6.04 10.70
C GLY A 358 -45.12 4.80 10.30
N ILE A 359 -46.27 5.05 9.66
CA ILE A 359 -47.17 4.00 9.16
C ILE A 359 -46.64 3.41 7.86
N TYR A 360 -46.66 2.09 7.74
CA TYR A 360 -46.24 1.40 6.53
C TYR A 360 -47.11 0.16 6.28
N GLU A 361 -47.44 -0.09 5.01
CA GLU A 361 -48.24 -1.22 4.58
C GLU A 361 -47.36 -2.30 3.95
N MET A 362 -47.45 -3.52 4.46
CA MET A 362 -46.74 -4.70 3.96
C MET A 362 -47.75 -5.82 3.75
N GLU A 363 -47.87 -6.31 2.51
CA GLU A 363 -48.75 -7.44 2.15
C GLU A 363 -50.21 -7.27 2.64
N GLY A 364 -50.73 -6.03 2.60
CA GLY A 364 -52.09 -5.70 3.05
C GLY A 364 -52.25 -5.54 4.57
N GLN A 365 -51.16 -5.58 5.34
CA GLN A 365 -51.14 -5.36 6.78
C GLN A 365 -50.46 -4.04 7.10
N LEU A 366 -51.07 -3.25 7.99
CA LEU A 366 -50.52 -1.98 8.44
C LEU A 366 -49.67 -2.18 9.69
N TYR A 367 -48.51 -1.53 9.73
CA TYR A 367 -47.59 -1.49 10.84
C TYR A 367 -47.25 -0.04 11.17
N PHE A 368 -46.90 0.24 12.42
CA PHE A 368 -46.39 1.56 12.81
C PHE A 368 -45.02 1.43 13.48
N PHE A 369 -44.04 2.14 12.95
CA PHE A 369 -42.69 2.26 13.50
C PHE A 369 -42.55 3.64 14.15
N GLY A 370 -42.10 3.69 15.41
CA GLY A 370 -41.89 4.95 16.12
C GLY A 370 -40.78 5.81 15.50
N GLU A 371 -40.53 7.00 16.06
CA GLU A 371 -39.45 7.89 15.59
C GLU A 371 -38.05 7.27 15.70
N ASN A 372 -37.88 6.33 16.64
CA ASN A 372 -36.66 5.54 16.78
C ASN A 372 -36.61 4.32 15.84
N GLY A 373 -37.65 4.10 15.03
CA GLY A 373 -37.81 2.98 14.09
C GLY A 373 -38.29 1.67 14.70
N ALA A 374 -38.51 1.60 16.02
CA ALA A 374 -39.00 0.39 16.66
C ALA A 374 -40.49 0.17 16.35
N LEU A 375 -40.84 -1.05 15.99
CA LEU A 375 -42.21 -1.50 15.76
C LEU A 375 -43.02 -1.38 17.06
N VAL A 376 -44.12 -0.65 16.99
CA VAL A 376 -45.06 -0.52 18.09
C VAL A 376 -45.90 -1.80 18.23
N LYS A 377 -46.00 -2.32 19.45
CA LYS A 377 -46.73 -3.56 19.79
C LYS A 377 -47.54 -3.36 21.07
N ASN A 378 -48.66 -4.10 21.19
CA ASN A 378 -49.50 -4.17 22.40
C ASN A 378 -49.97 -2.83 22.97
N GLN A 379 -50.24 -1.83 22.12
CA GLN A 379 -50.74 -0.53 22.56
C GLN A 379 -51.64 0.12 21.51
N ALA A 380 -52.52 1.02 21.97
CA ALA A 380 -53.32 1.87 21.10
C ALA A 380 -52.50 3.08 20.62
N ILE A 381 -52.67 3.47 19.36
CA ILE A 381 -51.96 4.59 18.75
C ILE A 381 -52.89 5.42 17.87
N ASP A 382 -52.85 6.74 18.06
CA ASP A 382 -53.53 7.69 17.18
C ASP A 382 -52.58 8.06 16.03
N ILE A 383 -53.03 7.80 14.80
CA ILE A 383 -52.31 8.17 13.59
C ILE A 383 -53.23 9.11 12.80
N ASN A 384 -52.90 10.41 12.81
CA ASN A 384 -53.63 11.46 12.10
C ASN A 384 -55.14 11.49 12.39
N GLY A 385 -55.55 11.28 13.65
CA GLY A 385 -56.95 11.31 14.09
C GLY A 385 -57.70 9.98 13.97
N THR A 386 -57.01 8.91 13.56
CA THR A 386 -57.56 7.55 13.52
C THR A 386 -56.87 6.71 14.59
N LEU A 387 -57.64 6.15 15.52
CA LEU A 387 -57.13 5.28 16.57
C LEU A 387 -56.97 3.85 16.04
N TYR A 388 -55.79 3.27 16.21
CA TYR A 388 -55.46 1.87 15.89
C TYR A 388 -55.02 1.13 17.14
N ASN A 389 -55.30 -0.17 17.22
CA ASN A 389 -54.72 -1.08 18.21
C ASN A 389 -53.61 -1.91 17.54
N ALA A 390 -52.37 -1.77 18.02
CA ALA A 390 -51.26 -2.61 17.60
C ALA A 390 -51.26 -3.93 18.39
N GLY A 391 -51.36 -5.06 17.68
CA GLY A 391 -51.31 -6.39 18.30
C GLY A 391 -49.91 -6.81 18.78
N PRO A 392 -49.75 -8.05 19.28
CA PRO A 392 -48.46 -8.59 19.69
C PRO A 392 -47.42 -8.66 18.56
N GLU A 393 -47.88 -8.89 17.33
CA GLU A 393 -47.07 -8.89 16.11
C GLU A 393 -46.93 -7.48 15.49
N GLY A 394 -47.49 -6.45 16.13
CA GLY A 394 -47.45 -5.05 15.67
C GLY A 394 -48.41 -4.71 14.52
N ILE A 395 -49.24 -5.66 14.08
CA ILE A 395 -50.29 -5.42 13.07
C ILE A 395 -51.32 -4.45 13.66
N LEU A 396 -51.60 -3.37 12.94
CA LEU A 396 -52.60 -2.37 13.29
C LEU A 396 -53.99 -2.80 12.84
N VAL A 397 -54.93 -2.73 13.77
CA VAL A 397 -56.37 -2.86 13.48
C VAL A 397 -57.07 -1.58 13.93
N PRO A 398 -57.92 -0.95 13.09
CA PRO A 398 -58.69 0.23 13.51
C PRO A 398 -59.47 -0.07 14.81
N ALA A 399 -59.38 0.82 15.78
CA ALA A 399 -60.18 0.71 16.99
C ALA A 399 -61.66 0.93 16.63
N PRO A 400 -62.60 0.16 17.23
CA PRO A 400 -64.01 0.42 17.04
C PRO A 400 -64.33 1.88 17.47
N PRO A 401 -65.23 2.57 16.76
CA PRO A 401 -65.62 3.93 17.12
C PRO A 401 -66.08 3.95 18.58
N ALA A 402 -65.67 5.00 19.32
CA ALA A 402 -66.03 5.15 20.72
C ALA A 402 -67.54 4.96 20.89
N GLU A 403 -67.92 4.01 21.74
CA GLU A 403 -69.32 3.74 22.04
C GLU A 403 -69.95 5.04 22.58
N PRO A 404 -71.08 5.51 22.02
CA PRO A 404 -71.69 6.75 22.48
C PRO A 404 -71.95 6.64 23.98
N ALA A 405 -71.49 7.65 24.74
CA ALA A 405 -71.64 7.69 26.19
C ALA A 405 -73.09 7.37 26.56
N ALA A 406 -73.28 6.32 27.37
CA ALA A 406 -74.59 5.91 27.83
C ALA A 406 -75.29 7.13 28.47
N PRO A 407 -76.55 7.43 28.11
CA PRO A 407 -77.26 8.56 28.69
C PRO A 407 -77.31 8.39 30.21
N ALA A 408 -77.00 9.47 30.93
CA ALA A 408 -76.98 9.48 32.39
C ALA A 408 -78.28 8.92 32.97
N GLU A 409 -78.15 7.98 33.90
CA GLU A 409 -79.27 7.33 34.58
C GLU A 409 -80.13 8.40 35.30
N PRO A 410 -81.46 8.44 35.12
CA PRO A 410 -82.29 9.46 35.73
C PRO A 410 -82.31 9.31 37.25
N ALA A 411 -82.13 10.44 37.95
CA ALA A 411 -82.09 10.49 39.41
C ALA A 411 -83.36 9.88 40.05
N ALA A 412 -83.16 9.03 41.05
CA ALA A 412 -84.22 8.40 41.83
C ALA A 412 -85.09 9.45 42.56
N PRO A 413 -86.41 9.25 42.70
CA PRO A 413 -87.31 10.23 43.29
C PRO A 413 -87.07 10.41 44.80
N GLU A 414 -87.14 11.66 45.26
CA GLU A 414 -87.01 12.04 46.67
C GLU A 414 -88.12 11.40 47.53
N GLY A 415 -87.72 10.74 48.62
CA GLY A 415 -88.63 10.20 49.63
C GLY A 415 -89.32 11.29 50.46
N PRO A 416 -90.45 10.99 51.12
CA PRO A 416 -91.36 11.99 51.65
C PRO A 416 -90.79 12.75 52.86
N ALA A 417 -91.13 14.04 52.92
CA ALA A 417 -90.74 14.99 53.96
C ALA A 417 -91.31 14.64 55.35
N ALA A 418 -90.48 14.79 56.38
CA ALA A 418 -90.84 14.65 57.79
C ALA A 418 -91.75 15.82 58.28
N PRO A 419 -92.65 15.58 59.24
CA PRO A 419 -93.64 16.58 59.68
C PRO A 419 -93.06 17.68 60.58
N ALA A 420 -93.71 18.84 60.50
CA ALA A 420 -93.37 20.10 61.16
C ALA A 420 -93.56 20.10 62.69
N ALA A 421 -92.70 20.83 63.38
CA ALA A 421 -92.92 21.32 64.74
C ALA A 421 -93.30 22.82 64.69
N THR A 422 -94.39 23.15 65.35
CA THR A 422 -95.10 24.44 65.39
C THR A 422 -94.51 25.45 66.38
N ALA A 423 -94.58 26.73 66.03
CA ALA A 423 -95.12 27.80 66.87
C ALA A 423 -95.66 28.93 65.96
#